data_AF-A0AAV4HUV0-F1
#
_entry.id   AF-A0AAV4HUV0-F1
#
_cell.length_a   1.000
_cell.length_b   1.000
_cell.length_c   1.000
_cell.angle_alpha   90.00
_cell.angle_beta   90.00
_cell.angle_gamma   90.00
#
_symmetry.space_group_name_H-M   'P 1'
#
loop_
_entity.id
_entity.type
_entity.pdbx_description
1 polymer ?
#
loop_
_entity_poly.entity_id
_entity_poly.type
_entity_poly.pdbx_seq_one_letter_code
_entity_poly.pdbx_strand_id
1 'polypeptide(L)'
;MAAGQVLQADKIFYALGPIGRYQISQLFLVSLGIFAALIQLLDNVFIGSAVEHRCARPQENSSVAHNDRLEKLILSSNLSVSFGKCHIQVKNETGYVLEKHSCVYGFEYEGPRTQSVISQLDLVCGKEQLLRVTQTLVFAGQALGAIVGPFFSDRFGRKPAMIFANLLMAVLGMTIAFASNYLVFAISKFLIGALQQSLYIPICIFTGEMLPTEYRRYSIIFNTVSWSVAGLFMSLVAYLMRDMSWRYLQAVLTLSSLVFIIQL
;
A
#
# COMPACT_ATOMS: atom_id res chain seq x y z
N MET A 1 -8.69 22.50 38.35
CA MET A 1 -8.04 21.70 39.41
C MET A 1 -7.30 20.53 38.72
N ALA A 2 -6.11 20.77 38.15
CA ALA A 2 -5.27 19.72 37.54
C ALA A 2 -3.82 20.18 37.26
N ALA A 3 -3.23 21.03 38.13
CA ALA A 3 -1.82 21.45 38.00
C ALA A 3 -0.85 20.56 38.81
N GLY A 4 -1.34 19.47 39.42
CA GLY A 4 -0.61 18.71 40.45
C GLY A 4 0.10 17.42 40.00
N GLN A 5 -0.16 16.87 38.81
CA GLN A 5 0.38 15.56 38.41
C GLN A 5 1.59 15.61 37.47
N VAL A 6 1.86 16.73 36.81
CA VAL A 6 2.99 16.83 35.86
C VAL A 6 4.35 16.82 36.58
N LEU A 7 4.39 17.23 37.85
CA LEU A 7 5.64 17.41 38.61
C LEU A 7 6.25 16.10 39.18
N GLN A 8 5.54 14.97 39.15
CA GLN A 8 6.00 13.71 39.77
C GLN A 8 6.73 12.79 38.79
N ALA A 9 6.28 12.69 37.53
CA ALA A 9 6.92 11.82 36.53
C ALA A 9 8.31 12.35 36.10
N ASP A 10 8.43 13.66 35.90
CA ASP A 10 9.70 14.28 35.51
C ASP A 10 10.80 14.07 36.57
N LYS A 11 10.46 14.08 37.86
CA LYS A 11 11.42 13.80 38.96
C LYS A 11 11.97 12.37 38.90
N ILE A 12 11.15 11.41 38.52
CA ILE A 12 11.57 10.00 38.36
C ILE A 12 12.50 9.87 37.16
N PHE A 13 12.21 10.53 36.03
CA PHE A 13 13.09 10.53 34.86
C PHE A 13 14.42 11.22 35.14
N TYR A 14 14.44 12.31 35.90
CA TYR A 14 15.67 12.96 36.32
C TYR A 14 16.50 12.07 37.26
N ALA A 15 15.86 11.31 38.15
CA ALA A 15 16.55 10.36 39.03
C ALA A 15 17.14 9.14 38.29
N LEU A 16 16.53 8.72 37.19
CA LEU A 16 16.98 7.60 36.34
C LEU A 16 18.00 8.02 35.26
N GLY A 17 18.27 9.33 35.13
CA GLY A 17 19.02 9.92 34.05
C GLY A 17 18.09 10.32 32.88
N PRO A 18 18.12 11.59 32.43
CA PRO A 18 17.16 12.13 31.46
C PRO A 18 17.21 11.45 30.08
N ILE A 19 18.32 10.78 29.76
CA ILE A 19 18.52 9.99 28.54
C ILE A 19 19.25 8.68 28.91
N GLY A 20 18.55 7.77 29.57
CA GLY A 20 19.04 6.42 29.86
C GLY A 20 19.10 5.54 28.61
N ARG A 21 19.96 4.51 28.63
CA ARG A 21 20.11 3.53 27.52
C ARG A 21 18.79 2.85 27.17
N TYR A 22 17.92 2.60 28.15
CA TYR A 22 16.61 2.01 27.95
C TYR A 22 15.67 2.93 27.14
N GLN A 23 15.62 4.23 27.46
CA GLN A 23 14.77 5.19 26.74
C GLN A 23 15.20 5.33 25.28
N ILE A 24 16.51 5.42 25.02
CA ILE A 24 17.04 5.43 23.64
C ILE A 24 16.69 4.15 22.91
N SER A 25 16.89 2.98 23.55
CA SER A 25 16.59 1.69 22.93
C SER A 25 15.10 1.55 22.58
N GLN A 26 14.21 1.98 23.46
CA GLN A 26 12.76 1.95 23.20
C GLN A 26 12.37 2.95 22.11
N LEU A 27 12.94 4.15 22.10
CA LEU A 27 12.72 5.13 21.03
C LEU A 27 13.11 4.57 19.66
N PHE A 28 14.26 3.91 19.58
CA PHE A 28 14.73 3.27 18.35
C PHE A 28 13.81 2.11 17.92
N LEU A 29 13.47 1.19 18.84
CA LEU A 29 12.58 0.05 18.56
C LEU A 29 11.20 0.49 18.08
N VAL A 30 10.64 1.53 18.67
CA VAL A 30 9.33 2.07 18.29
C VAL A 30 9.40 2.75 16.92
N SER A 31 10.47 3.51 16.64
CA SER A 31 10.67 4.13 15.32
C SER A 31 10.82 3.11 14.19
N LEU A 32 11.43 1.96 14.47
CA LEU A 32 11.52 0.84 13.54
C LEU A 32 10.15 0.26 13.18
N GLY A 33 9.21 0.24 14.14
CA GLY A 33 7.80 -0.08 13.88
C GLY A 33 7.11 0.96 13.00
N ILE A 34 7.31 2.26 13.26
CA ILE A 34 6.80 3.33 12.39
C ILE A 34 7.33 3.18 10.97
N PHE A 35 8.62 2.89 10.83
CA PHE A 35 9.29 2.72 9.56
C PHE A 35 8.65 1.59 8.72
N ALA A 36 8.38 0.43 9.33
CA ALA A 36 7.73 -0.69 8.65
C ALA A 36 6.26 -0.38 8.29
N ALA A 37 5.53 0.26 9.20
CA ALA A 37 4.16 0.67 8.98
C ALA A 37 4.07 1.63 7.78
N LEU A 38 5.00 2.58 7.70
CA LEU A 38 5.11 3.56 6.63
C LEU A 38 5.38 3.00 5.26
N ILE A 39 6.28 2.03 5.21
CA ILE A 39 6.60 1.28 4.01
C ILE A 39 5.30 0.69 3.41
N GLN A 40 4.42 0.14 4.24
CA GLN A 40 3.12 -0.40 3.81
C GLN A 40 2.10 0.67 3.39
N LEU A 41 2.26 1.92 3.83
CA LEU A 41 1.38 3.02 3.40
C LEU A 41 1.71 3.50 1.98
N LEU A 42 3.00 3.61 1.67
CA LEU A 42 3.48 4.16 0.40
C LEU A 42 3.49 3.13 -0.74
N ASP A 43 3.34 1.85 -0.43
CA ASP A 43 3.39 0.75 -1.40
C ASP A 43 2.39 0.90 -2.56
N ASN A 44 1.20 1.46 -2.32
CA ASN A 44 0.14 1.65 -3.32
C ASN A 44 0.59 2.51 -4.49
N VAL A 45 1.44 3.51 -4.21
CA VAL A 45 1.95 4.43 -5.23
C VAL A 45 2.88 3.70 -6.19
N PHE A 46 3.73 2.81 -5.67
CA PHE A 46 4.74 2.11 -6.46
C PHE A 46 4.16 0.89 -7.18
N ILE A 47 3.27 0.15 -6.52
CA ILE A 47 2.64 -1.05 -7.06
C ILE A 47 1.59 -0.71 -8.15
N GLY A 48 1.06 0.51 -8.11
CA GLY A 48 0.14 1.08 -9.10
C GLY A 48 0.82 1.73 -10.31
N SER A 49 2.06 1.36 -10.65
CA SER A 49 2.75 1.92 -11.82
C SER A 49 1.98 1.64 -13.10
N ALA A 50 1.72 2.68 -13.91
CA ALA A 50 1.08 2.53 -15.21
C ALA A 50 1.97 1.71 -16.16
N VAL A 51 1.42 0.62 -16.69
CA VAL A 51 2.06 -0.21 -17.71
C VAL A 51 1.37 0.04 -19.05
N GLU A 52 2.16 0.17 -20.12
CA GLU A 52 1.61 0.28 -21.46
C GLU A 52 0.86 -1.01 -21.83
N HIS A 53 -0.33 -0.84 -22.39
CA HIS A 53 -1.24 -1.94 -22.69
C HIS A 53 -1.95 -1.74 -24.02
N ARG A 54 -2.32 -2.85 -24.65
CA ARG A 54 -3.09 -2.93 -25.89
C ARG A 54 -4.13 -4.05 -25.77
N CYS A 55 -5.18 -4.02 -26.59
CA CYS A 55 -6.09 -5.16 -26.66
C CYS A 55 -5.34 -6.42 -27.11
N ALA A 56 -5.57 -7.54 -26.42
CA ALA A 56 -4.98 -8.82 -26.77
C ALA A 56 -5.50 -9.32 -28.12
N ARG A 57 -4.66 -10.09 -28.81
CA ARG A 57 -5.00 -10.76 -30.07
C ARG A 57 -5.68 -12.11 -29.79
N PRO A 58 -6.52 -12.61 -30.72
CA PRO A 58 -7.09 -13.95 -30.58
C PRO A 58 -5.97 -15.01 -30.51
N GLN A 59 -6.07 -15.93 -29.56
CA GLN A 59 -5.18 -17.10 -29.47
C GLN A 59 -5.73 -18.23 -30.35
N GLU A 60 -4.87 -18.83 -31.18
CA GLU A 60 -5.21 -19.88 -32.16
C GLU A 60 -5.88 -21.13 -31.56
N ASN A 61 -5.75 -21.37 -30.25
CA ASN A 61 -6.22 -22.60 -29.58
C ASN A 61 -7.36 -22.40 -28.57
N SER A 62 -7.84 -21.18 -28.38
CA SER A 62 -8.92 -20.91 -27.44
C SER A 62 -10.25 -20.88 -28.19
N SER A 63 -11.07 -21.92 -28.00
CA SER A 63 -12.48 -22.00 -28.40
C SER A 63 -13.35 -21.00 -27.60
N VAL A 64 -12.95 -19.74 -27.58
CA VAL A 64 -13.71 -18.66 -26.97
C VAL A 64 -14.76 -18.27 -28.01
N ALA A 65 -15.96 -18.79 -27.80
CA ALA A 65 -17.17 -18.55 -28.59
C ALA A 65 -17.68 -17.10 -28.48
N HIS A 66 -16.82 -16.10 -28.62
CA HIS A 66 -17.22 -14.69 -28.57
C HIS A 66 -16.76 -13.91 -29.81
N ASN A 67 -17.77 -13.64 -30.62
CA ASN A 67 -17.82 -12.86 -31.85
C ASN A 67 -17.26 -13.52 -33.12
N ASP A 68 -17.99 -14.52 -33.60
CA ASP A 68 -17.92 -15.09 -34.96
C ASP A 68 -17.85 -13.99 -36.06
N ARG A 69 -18.44 -12.81 -35.83
CA ARG A 69 -18.31 -11.64 -36.72
C ARG A 69 -16.92 -11.00 -36.72
N LEU A 70 -16.28 -10.86 -35.56
CA LEU A 70 -14.98 -10.19 -35.44
C LEU A 70 -13.86 -11.06 -36.00
N GLU A 71 -13.96 -12.37 -35.79
CA GLU A 71 -13.08 -13.37 -36.38
C GLU A 71 -13.19 -13.39 -37.92
N LYS A 72 -14.41 -13.32 -38.46
CA LYS A 72 -14.66 -13.15 -39.90
C LYS A 72 -14.08 -11.85 -40.48
N LEU A 73 -14.10 -10.76 -39.70
CA LEU A 73 -13.52 -9.47 -40.11
C LEU A 73 -11.97 -9.51 -40.11
N ILE A 74 -11.35 -10.29 -39.24
CA ILE A 74 -9.89 -10.47 -39.19
C ILE A 74 -9.38 -11.25 -40.42
N LEU A 75 -10.17 -12.19 -40.94
CA LEU A 75 -9.84 -13.01 -42.11
C LEU A 75 -10.15 -12.33 -43.46
N SER A 76 -10.78 -11.15 -43.45
CA SER A 76 -11.14 -10.44 -44.69
C SER A 76 -9.95 -9.66 -45.25
N SER A 77 -9.66 -9.84 -46.55
CA SER A 77 -8.52 -9.20 -47.23
C SER A 77 -8.63 -7.69 -47.37
N ASN A 78 -9.86 -7.13 -47.35
CA ASN A 78 -10.11 -5.70 -47.64
C ASN A 78 -10.23 -4.85 -46.37
N LEU A 79 -10.01 -5.45 -45.19
CA LEU A 79 -10.17 -4.81 -43.89
C LEU A 79 -8.89 -4.96 -43.08
N SER A 80 -8.51 -3.89 -42.37
CA SER A 80 -7.37 -3.90 -41.45
C SER A 80 -7.86 -3.77 -40.01
N VAL A 81 -7.51 -4.72 -39.16
CA VAL A 81 -7.89 -4.72 -37.74
C VAL A 81 -6.73 -4.16 -36.91
N SER A 82 -6.97 -3.03 -36.23
CA SER A 82 -6.01 -2.37 -35.36
C SER A 82 -6.39 -2.56 -33.90
N PHE A 83 -5.50 -3.15 -33.12
CA PHE A 83 -5.64 -3.35 -31.68
C PHE A 83 -5.13 -2.11 -30.94
N GLY A 84 -6.05 -1.22 -30.56
CA GLY A 84 -5.74 -0.02 -29.78
C GLY A 84 -5.58 -0.33 -28.29
N LYS A 85 -5.46 0.73 -27.46
CA LYS A 85 -5.31 0.60 -26.00
C LYS A 85 -6.56 0.01 -25.32
N CYS A 86 -7.73 0.56 -25.66
CA CYS A 86 -9.00 0.17 -25.04
C CYS A 86 -10.06 -0.34 -26.01
N HIS A 87 -9.76 -0.29 -27.31
CA HIS A 87 -10.71 -0.64 -28.34
C HIS A 87 -10.03 -1.30 -29.53
N ILE A 88 -10.72 -2.28 -30.11
CA ILE A 88 -10.37 -2.89 -31.38
C ILE A 88 -11.07 -2.07 -32.46
N GLN A 89 -10.28 -1.56 -33.42
CA GLN A 89 -10.78 -0.76 -34.53
C GLN A 89 -10.68 -1.57 -35.83
N VAL A 90 -11.79 -1.68 -36.55
CA VAL A 90 -11.82 -2.26 -37.89
C VAL A 90 -11.79 -1.11 -38.89
N LYS A 91 -10.76 -1.07 -39.73
CA LYS A 91 -10.53 -0.01 -40.72
C LYS A 91 -10.62 -0.57 -42.13
N ASN A 92 -11.13 0.23 -43.06
CA ASN A 92 -11.05 -0.07 -44.49
C ASN A 92 -9.65 0.26 -45.05
N GLU A 93 -9.37 -0.09 -46.31
CA GLU A 93 -8.11 0.21 -47.02
C GLU A 93 -7.76 1.71 -47.03
N THR A 94 -8.78 2.57 -47.04
CA THR A 94 -8.67 4.03 -46.98
C THR A 94 -8.41 4.57 -45.56
N GLY A 95 -8.34 3.70 -44.56
CA GLY A 95 -8.04 4.05 -43.16
C GLY A 95 -9.24 4.49 -42.32
N TYR A 96 -10.45 4.56 -42.89
CA TYR A 96 -11.68 4.91 -42.17
C TYR A 96 -12.09 3.80 -41.20
N VAL A 97 -12.39 4.17 -39.95
CA VAL A 97 -12.86 3.25 -38.90
C VAL A 97 -14.34 2.95 -39.13
N LEU A 98 -14.65 1.68 -39.40
CA LEU A 98 -16.02 1.19 -39.64
C LEU A 98 -16.69 0.74 -38.36
N GLU A 99 -15.96 -0.04 -37.55
CA GLU A 99 -16.46 -0.56 -36.29
C GLU A 99 -15.45 -0.37 -35.16
N LYS A 100 -15.97 -0.18 -33.96
CA LYS A 100 -15.20 -0.01 -32.73
C LYS A 100 -15.77 -0.94 -31.65
N HIS A 101 -14.98 -1.94 -31.28
CA HIS A 101 -15.35 -2.92 -30.25
C HIS A 101 -14.51 -2.70 -28.98
N SER A 102 -15.01 -3.09 -27.82
CA SER A 102 -14.19 -3.22 -26.60
C SER A 102 -13.20 -4.39 -26.74
N CYS A 103 -12.15 -4.43 -25.91
CA CYS A 103 -11.18 -5.53 -25.96
C CYS A 103 -11.84 -6.85 -25.48
N VAL A 104 -12.36 -7.65 -26.41
CA VAL A 104 -13.07 -8.91 -26.12
C VAL A 104 -12.11 -10.01 -25.67
N TYR A 105 -10.88 -10.02 -26.21
CA TYR A 105 -9.86 -11.03 -25.94
C TYR A 105 -8.97 -10.71 -24.72
N GLY A 106 -9.29 -9.65 -23.96
CA GLY A 106 -8.49 -9.17 -22.84
C GLY A 106 -7.41 -8.16 -23.23
N PHE A 107 -6.41 -8.00 -22.37
CA PHE A 107 -5.33 -7.01 -22.52
C PHE A 107 -3.95 -7.69 -22.58
N GLU A 108 -3.10 -7.15 -23.44
CA GLU A 108 -1.69 -7.48 -23.56
C GLU A 108 -0.88 -6.29 -23.06
N TYR A 109 0.10 -6.56 -22.19
CA TYR A 109 0.92 -5.54 -21.52
C TYR A 109 2.35 -5.60 -22.04
N GLU A 110 2.99 -4.44 -22.21
CA GLU A 110 4.42 -4.36 -22.53
C GLU A 110 5.23 -4.68 -21.25
N GLY A 111 5.36 -5.97 -20.94
CA GLY A 111 6.09 -6.49 -19.79
C GLY A 111 5.39 -7.68 -19.10
N PRO A 112 6.00 -8.25 -18.04
CA PRO A 112 5.38 -9.32 -17.27
C PRO A 112 4.10 -8.82 -16.60
N ARG A 113 3.01 -9.58 -16.74
CA ARG A 113 1.71 -9.22 -16.12
C ARG A 113 1.77 -9.08 -14.59
N THR A 114 2.75 -9.73 -13.97
CA THR A 114 3.01 -9.71 -12.53
C THR A 114 3.75 -8.47 -12.04
N GLN A 115 4.17 -7.57 -12.94
CA GLN A 115 4.97 -6.39 -12.61
C GLN A 115 4.17 -5.35 -11.82
N SER A 116 2.89 -5.11 -12.18
CA SER A 116 2.03 -4.13 -11.51
C SER A 116 0.70 -4.73 -11.08
N VAL A 117 0.06 -4.12 -10.07
CA VAL A 117 -1.33 -4.50 -9.71
C VAL A 117 -2.30 -4.17 -10.83
N ILE A 118 -2.02 -3.12 -11.61
CA ILE A 118 -2.86 -2.73 -12.75
C ILE A 118 -2.92 -3.85 -13.78
N SER A 119 -1.75 -4.38 -14.17
CA SER A 119 -1.64 -5.43 -15.17
C SER A 119 -2.17 -6.77 -14.67
N GLN A 120 -2.08 -7.04 -13.37
CA GLN A 120 -2.56 -8.28 -12.80
C GLN A 120 -4.09 -8.31 -12.60
N LEU A 121 -4.70 -7.18 -12.24
CA LEU A 121 -6.15 -7.08 -11.98
C LEU A 121 -6.94 -6.45 -13.14
N ASP A 122 -6.31 -6.22 -14.29
CA ASP A 122 -6.87 -5.56 -15.48
C ASP A 122 -7.60 -4.25 -15.15
N LEU A 123 -6.94 -3.37 -14.39
CA LEU A 123 -7.49 -2.09 -13.93
C LEU A 123 -7.33 -0.99 -15.00
N VAL A 124 -7.51 -1.33 -16.27
CA VAL A 124 -7.36 -0.44 -17.43
C VAL A 124 -8.70 -0.19 -18.11
N CYS A 125 -8.79 0.85 -18.94
CA CYS A 125 -9.94 1.09 -19.83
C CYS A 125 -11.30 1.17 -19.10
N GLY A 126 -11.52 2.30 -18.41
CA GLY A 126 -12.72 2.57 -17.61
C GLY A 126 -12.62 2.13 -16.14
N LYS A 127 -11.61 1.31 -15.82
CA LYS A 127 -11.30 0.84 -14.44
C LYS A 127 -10.11 1.55 -13.79
N GLU A 128 -9.48 2.50 -14.49
CA GLU A 128 -8.27 3.21 -14.02
C GLU A 128 -8.51 4.00 -12.71
N GLN A 129 -9.76 4.41 -12.48
CA GLN A 129 -10.13 5.12 -11.25
C GLN A 129 -10.07 4.24 -10.00
N LEU A 130 -10.08 2.91 -10.13
CA LEU A 130 -10.08 1.98 -9.00
C LEU A 130 -8.80 2.07 -8.16
N LEU A 131 -7.65 2.39 -8.77
CA LEU A 131 -6.44 2.68 -7.99
C LEU A 131 -6.60 3.92 -7.10
N ARG A 132 -7.20 4.98 -7.65
CA ARG A 132 -7.47 6.21 -6.88
C ARG A 132 -8.47 5.93 -5.76
N VAL A 133 -9.50 5.13 -6.04
CA VAL A 133 -10.45 4.67 -5.02
C VAL A 133 -9.75 3.88 -3.92
N THR A 134 -8.80 3.01 -4.25
CA THR A 134 -8.01 2.28 -3.24
C THR A 134 -7.24 3.23 -2.35
N GLN A 135 -6.57 4.24 -2.91
CA GLN A 135 -5.86 5.25 -2.12
C GLN A 135 -6.81 6.04 -1.21
N THR A 136 -7.98 6.43 -1.72
CA THR A 136 -9.03 7.09 -0.91
C THR A 136 -9.52 6.18 0.22
N LEU A 137 -9.69 4.88 -0.04
CA LEU A 137 -10.06 3.91 0.99
C LEU A 137 -8.99 3.79 2.08
N VAL A 138 -7.70 3.82 1.72
CA VAL A 138 -6.62 3.84 2.72
C VAL A 138 -6.73 5.07 3.62
N PHE A 139 -6.95 6.25 3.06
CA PHE A 139 -7.13 7.48 3.85
C PHE A 139 -8.41 7.46 4.68
N ALA A 140 -9.51 6.92 4.16
CA ALA A 140 -10.75 6.73 4.92
C ALA A 140 -10.54 5.76 6.10
N GLY A 141 -9.79 4.68 5.87
CA GLY A 141 -9.33 3.76 6.90
C GLY A 141 -8.52 4.49 7.97
N GLN A 142 -7.53 5.28 7.57
CA GLN A 142 -6.73 6.09 8.52
C GLN A 142 -7.59 7.02 9.37
N ALA A 143 -8.58 7.71 8.77
CA ALA A 143 -9.47 8.58 9.52
C ALA A 143 -10.24 7.82 10.62
N LEU A 144 -10.76 6.62 10.30
CA LEU A 144 -11.41 5.76 11.28
C LEU A 144 -10.43 5.23 12.33
N GLY A 145 -9.24 4.82 11.90
CA GLY A 145 -8.16 4.36 12.77
C GLY A 145 -7.69 5.43 13.75
N ALA A 146 -7.73 6.70 13.35
CA ALA A 146 -7.40 7.84 14.21
C ALA A 146 -8.41 8.04 15.34
N ILE A 147 -9.69 7.76 15.08
CA ILE A 147 -10.76 7.93 16.06
C ILE A 147 -10.79 6.75 17.03
N VAL A 148 -10.73 5.52 16.49
CA VAL A 148 -10.90 4.29 17.28
C VAL A 148 -9.61 3.85 17.96
N GLY A 149 -8.47 4.05 17.31
CA GLY A 149 -7.16 3.58 17.77
C GLY A 149 -6.77 4.07 19.16
N PRO A 150 -6.83 5.38 19.46
CA PRO A 150 -6.50 5.91 20.78
C PRO A 150 -7.37 5.32 21.89
N PHE A 151 -8.69 5.19 21.66
CA PHE A 151 -9.60 4.60 22.64
C PHE A 151 -9.22 3.14 22.97
N PHE A 152 -8.88 2.35 21.96
CA PHE A 152 -8.43 0.98 22.16
C PHE A 152 -7.08 0.92 22.89
N SER A 153 -6.14 1.77 22.49
CA SER A 153 -4.81 1.87 23.07
C SER A 153 -4.83 2.29 24.54
N ASP A 154 -5.69 3.23 24.92
CA ASP A 154 -5.78 3.70 26.29
C ASP A 154 -6.47 2.67 27.21
N ARG A 155 -7.38 1.85 26.66
CA ARG A 155 -8.10 0.81 27.44
C ARG A 155 -7.31 -0.47 27.63
N PHE A 156 -6.65 -0.96 26.58
CA PHE A 156 -5.90 -2.24 26.60
C PHE A 156 -4.41 -2.07 26.90
N GLY A 157 -3.95 -0.82 27.03
CA GLY A 157 -2.56 -0.47 27.18
C GLY A 157 -1.88 -0.27 25.83
N ARG A 158 -0.98 0.71 25.78
CA ARG A 158 -0.37 1.18 24.52
C ARG A 158 0.52 0.14 23.85
N LYS A 159 1.37 -0.54 24.63
CA LYS A 159 2.30 -1.55 24.10
C LYS A 159 1.58 -2.78 23.53
N PRO A 160 0.61 -3.42 24.23
CA PRO A 160 -0.17 -4.51 23.67
C PRO A 160 -0.99 -4.11 22.43
N ALA A 161 -1.61 -2.92 22.44
CA ALA A 161 -2.34 -2.41 21.29
C ALA A 161 -1.43 -2.22 20.06
N MET A 162 -0.22 -1.73 20.27
CA MET A 162 0.78 -1.58 19.20
C MET A 162 1.23 -2.91 18.62
N ILE A 163 1.47 -3.92 19.46
CA ILE A 163 1.86 -5.26 18.99
C ILE A 163 0.72 -5.89 18.19
N PHE A 164 -0.51 -5.80 18.71
CA PHE A 164 -1.70 -6.37 18.06
C PHE A 164 -1.96 -5.77 16.67
N ALA A 165 -1.91 -4.45 16.55
CA ALA A 165 -2.15 -3.80 15.26
C ALA A 165 -1.03 -4.07 14.24
N ASN A 166 0.23 -4.19 14.66
CA ASN A 166 1.32 -4.63 13.77
C ASN A 166 1.13 -6.08 13.29
N LEU A 167 0.73 -6.98 14.19
CA LEU A 167 0.46 -8.38 13.84
C LEU A 167 -0.67 -8.46 12.81
N LEU A 168 -1.75 -7.70 13.01
CA LEU A 168 -2.87 -7.68 12.08
C LEU A 168 -2.49 -7.04 10.73
N MET A 169 -1.64 -6.01 10.72
CA MET A 169 -1.08 -5.45 9.50
C MET A 169 -0.23 -6.45 8.73
N ALA A 170 0.60 -7.26 9.42
CA ALA A 170 1.39 -8.31 8.77
C ALA A 170 0.50 -9.36 8.09
N VAL A 171 -0.57 -9.81 8.77
CA VAL A 171 -1.54 -10.76 8.22
C VAL A 171 -2.27 -10.18 7.00
N LEU A 172 -2.72 -8.92 7.08
CA LEU A 172 -3.39 -8.24 5.98
C LEU A 172 -2.45 -7.98 4.80
N GLY A 173 -1.20 -7.61 5.05
CA GLY A 173 -0.21 -7.41 4.01
C GLY A 173 0.11 -8.71 3.26
N MET A 174 0.14 -9.85 3.97
CA MET A 174 0.26 -11.17 3.33
C MET A 174 -0.99 -11.48 2.51
N THR A 175 -2.18 -11.18 3.03
CA THR A 175 -3.44 -11.30 2.28
C THR A 175 -3.41 -10.50 0.97
N ILE A 176 -2.83 -9.30 0.97
CA ILE A 176 -2.65 -8.46 -0.22
C ILE A 176 -1.71 -9.11 -1.23
N ALA A 177 -0.60 -9.70 -0.78
CA ALA A 177 0.35 -10.36 -1.68
C ALA A 177 -0.27 -11.56 -2.44
N PHE A 178 -1.27 -12.23 -1.83
CA PHE A 178 -2.01 -13.32 -2.45
C PHE A 178 -3.33 -12.90 -3.10
N ALA A 179 -3.70 -11.61 -3.05
CA ALA A 179 -4.97 -11.15 -3.58
C ALA A 179 -5.08 -11.38 -5.10
N SER A 180 -6.14 -12.10 -5.50
CA SER A 180 -6.53 -12.30 -6.89
C SER A 180 -7.71 -11.41 -7.31
N ASN A 181 -8.40 -10.81 -6.34
CA ASN A 181 -9.60 -10.01 -6.54
C ASN A 181 -9.40 -8.57 -6.04
N TYR A 182 -9.88 -7.59 -6.81
CA TYR A 182 -9.82 -6.17 -6.43
C TYR A 182 -10.52 -5.87 -5.10
N LEU A 183 -11.66 -6.52 -4.80
CA LEU A 183 -12.37 -6.30 -3.54
C LEU A 183 -11.54 -6.70 -2.32
N VAL A 184 -10.88 -7.86 -2.36
CA VAL A 184 -10.00 -8.34 -1.28
C VAL A 184 -8.82 -7.39 -1.11
N PHE A 185 -8.23 -6.96 -2.22
CA PHE A 185 -7.16 -5.96 -2.23
C PHE A 185 -7.60 -4.64 -1.58
N ALA A 186 -8.73 -4.07 -2.02
CA ALA A 186 -9.23 -2.79 -1.54
C ALA A 186 -9.64 -2.82 -0.06
N ILE A 187 -10.35 -3.87 0.38
CA ILE A 187 -10.74 -4.04 1.79
C ILE A 187 -9.51 -4.21 2.68
N SER A 188 -8.53 -5.03 2.26
CA SER A 188 -7.31 -5.22 3.03
C SER A 188 -6.51 -3.93 3.14
N LYS A 189 -6.45 -3.13 2.07
CA LYS A 189 -5.80 -1.80 2.08
C LYS A 189 -6.50 -0.80 3.00
N PHE A 190 -7.83 -0.78 3.02
CA PHE A 190 -8.62 0.02 3.97
C PHE A 190 -8.28 -0.36 5.42
N LEU A 191 -8.26 -1.66 5.74
CA LEU A 191 -7.95 -2.15 7.08
C LEU A 191 -6.50 -1.84 7.50
N ILE A 192 -5.53 -1.98 6.59
CA ILE A 192 -4.15 -1.55 6.84
C ILE A 192 -4.09 -0.05 7.13
N GLY A 193 -4.81 0.78 6.37
CA GLY A 193 -4.92 2.22 6.64
C GLY A 193 -5.44 2.52 8.04
N ALA A 194 -6.47 1.81 8.49
CA ALA A 194 -6.99 1.97 9.86
C ALA A 194 -5.95 1.58 10.92
N LEU A 195 -5.32 0.42 10.77
CA LEU A 195 -4.34 -0.07 11.73
C LEU A 195 -3.08 0.81 11.77
N GLN A 196 -2.62 1.29 10.62
CA GLN A 196 -1.52 2.25 10.49
C GLN A 196 -1.70 3.44 11.42
N GLN A 197 -2.88 4.07 11.35
CA GLN A 197 -3.15 5.27 12.13
C GLN A 197 -3.42 4.96 13.60
N SER A 198 -4.06 3.81 13.88
CA SER A 198 -4.23 3.30 15.24
C SER A 198 -2.90 2.95 15.93
N LEU A 199 -1.84 2.63 15.19
CA LEU A 199 -0.48 2.48 15.70
C LEU A 199 0.24 3.81 15.89
N TYR A 200 0.16 4.69 14.89
CA TYR A 200 0.96 5.90 14.85
C TYR A 200 0.64 6.87 15.99
N ILE A 201 -0.64 7.03 16.35
CA ILE A 201 -1.03 7.98 17.41
C ILE A 201 -0.49 7.54 18.78
N PRO A 202 -0.72 6.30 19.28
CA PRO A 202 -0.14 5.83 20.53
C PRO A 202 1.38 5.92 20.58
N ILE A 203 2.06 5.68 19.45
CA ILE A 203 3.51 5.79 19.35
C ILE A 203 4.00 7.23 19.61
N CYS A 204 3.35 8.22 18.99
CA CYS A 204 3.69 9.62 19.20
C CYS A 204 3.55 10.02 20.68
N ILE A 205 2.50 9.54 21.35
CA ILE A 205 2.29 9.86 22.77
C ILE A 205 3.26 9.07 23.66
N PHE A 206 3.46 7.78 23.39
CA PHE A 206 4.38 6.91 24.15
C PHE A 206 5.82 7.41 24.12
N THR A 207 6.31 7.80 22.93
CA THR A 207 7.67 8.33 22.80
C THR A 207 7.83 9.68 23.52
N GLY A 208 6.79 10.51 23.56
CA GLY A 208 6.76 11.74 24.36
C GLY A 208 6.69 11.51 25.88
N GLU A 209 6.05 10.44 26.32
CA GLU A 209 5.99 10.06 27.75
C GLU A 209 7.30 9.47 28.27
N MET A 210 8.09 8.84 27.41
CA MET A 210 9.39 8.25 27.77
C MET A 210 10.49 9.29 28.01
N LEU A 211 10.25 10.55 27.67
CA LEU A 211 11.23 11.64 27.73
C LEU A 211 10.75 12.76 28.68
N PRO A 212 11.68 13.40 29.43
CA PRO A 212 11.37 14.58 30.22
C PRO A 212 10.82 15.71 29.33
N THR A 213 10.00 16.58 29.91
CA THR A 213 9.31 17.67 29.19
C THR A 213 10.23 18.50 28.26
N GLU A 214 11.48 18.76 28.66
CA GLU A 214 12.47 19.52 27.87
C GLU A 214 12.91 18.80 26.57
N TYR A 215 12.94 17.46 26.58
CA TYR A 215 13.42 16.64 25.46
C TYR A 215 12.31 16.12 24.55
N ARG A 216 11.04 16.30 24.92
CA ARG A 216 9.88 15.84 24.13
C ARG A 216 9.89 16.34 22.68
N ARG A 217 10.37 17.57 22.46
CA ARG A 217 10.52 18.14 21.11
C ARG A 217 11.42 17.29 20.20
N TYR A 218 12.50 16.73 20.73
CA TYR A 218 13.42 15.90 19.96
C TYR A 218 12.78 14.56 19.58
N SER A 219 11.91 14.01 20.42
CA SER A 219 11.13 12.80 20.11
C SER A 219 10.26 12.98 18.87
N ILE A 220 9.53 14.10 18.81
CA ILE A 220 8.64 14.41 17.69
C ILE A 220 9.46 14.61 16.42
N ILE A 221 10.57 15.36 16.50
CA ILE A 221 11.48 15.55 15.36
C ILE A 221 12.03 14.21 14.87
N PHE A 222 12.46 13.33 15.79
CA PHE A 222 12.99 12.01 15.44
C PHE A 222 11.97 11.13 14.73
N ASN A 223 10.72 11.10 15.20
CA ASN A 223 9.63 10.36 14.54
C ASN A 223 9.36 10.91 13.13
N THR A 224 9.32 12.25 12.97
CA THR A 224 9.14 12.89 11.66
C THR A 224 10.30 12.60 10.71
N VAL A 225 11.54 12.64 11.19
CA VAL A 225 12.72 12.30 10.37
C VAL A 225 12.68 10.83 9.97
N SER A 226 12.38 9.92 10.90
CA SER A 226 12.17 8.50 10.57
C SER A 226 11.09 8.33 9.49
N TRP A 227 10.04 9.14 9.54
CA TRP A 227 8.98 9.11 8.54
C TRP A 227 9.47 9.48 7.13
N SER A 228 10.23 10.56 7.02
CA SER A 228 10.84 10.97 5.76
C SER A 228 11.86 9.94 5.24
N VAL A 229 12.68 9.38 6.12
CA VAL A 229 13.68 8.35 5.75
C VAL A 229 13.00 7.07 5.24
N ALA A 230 11.89 6.66 5.84
CA ALA A 230 11.09 5.52 5.35
C ALA A 230 10.59 5.74 3.91
N GLY A 231 10.13 6.95 3.58
CA GLY A 231 9.69 7.29 2.23
C GLY A 231 10.82 7.27 1.19
N LEU A 232 12.00 7.77 1.57
CA LEU A 232 13.19 7.71 0.71
C LEU A 232 13.65 6.25 0.50
N PHE A 233 13.66 5.46 1.58
CA PHE A 233 14.00 4.05 1.52
C PHE A 233 13.01 3.27 0.63
N MET A 234 11.71 3.54 0.74
CA MET A 234 10.70 2.96 -0.14
C MET A 234 10.96 3.26 -1.61
N SER A 235 11.32 4.50 -1.93
CA SER A 235 11.63 4.90 -3.30
C SER A 235 12.84 4.14 -3.85
N LEU A 236 13.85 3.91 -3.02
CA LEU A 236 15.03 3.10 -3.37
C LEU A 236 14.66 1.63 -3.61
N VAL A 237 13.89 1.03 -2.70
CA VAL A 237 13.44 -0.37 -2.83
C VAL A 237 12.57 -0.54 -4.08
N ALA A 238 11.66 0.39 -4.34
CA ALA A 238 10.82 0.38 -5.53
C ALA A 238 11.64 0.51 -6.83
N TYR A 239 12.71 1.32 -6.83
CA TYR A 239 13.63 1.41 -7.97
C TYR A 239 14.37 0.09 -8.21
N LEU A 240 14.90 -0.54 -7.15
CA LEU A 240 15.61 -1.82 -7.24
C LEU A 240 14.69 -2.98 -7.65
N MET A 241 13.42 -2.94 -7.27
CA MET A 241 12.44 -4.00 -7.53
C MET A 241 11.51 -3.72 -8.72
N ARG A 242 11.83 -2.72 -9.57
CA ARG A 242 10.97 -2.28 -10.68
C ARG A 242 10.63 -3.40 -11.68
N ASP A 243 11.56 -4.32 -11.91
CA ASP A 243 11.39 -5.41 -12.89
C ASP A 243 10.86 -6.69 -12.26
N MET A 244 10.78 -6.75 -10.92
CA MET A 244 10.28 -7.88 -10.16
C MET A 244 8.76 -7.81 -10.00
N SER A 245 8.13 -8.93 -9.62
CA SER A 245 6.69 -8.90 -9.33
C SER A 245 6.37 -8.04 -8.10
N TRP A 246 5.31 -7.24 -8.19
CA TRP A 246 4.80 -6.45 -7.07
C TRP A 246 4.44 -7.29 -5.83
N ARG A 247 4.14 -8.59 -6.01
CA ARG A 247 3.87 -9.50 -4.89
C ARG A 247 5.11 -9.72 -4.03
N TYR A 248 6.29 -9.81 -4.65
CA TYR A 248 7.56 -9.90 -3.91
C TYR A 248 7.85 -8.61 -3.18
N LEU A 249 7.57 -7.45 -3.81
CA LEU A 249 7.66 -6.17 -3.13
C LEU A 249 6.78 -6.22 -1.87
N GLN A 250 5.48 -6.51 -2.00
CA GLN A 250 4.56 -6.61 -0.87
C GLN A 250 5.07 -7.57 0.23
N ALA A 251 5.60 -8.74 -0.15
CA ALA A 251 6.14 -9.73 0.78
C ALA A 251 7.39 -9.23 1.53
N VAL A 252 8.26 -8.46 0.88
CA VAL A 252 9.42 -7.83 1.53
C VAL A 252 8.95 -6.73 2.51
N LEU A 253 7.89 -5.98 2.17
CA LEU A 253 7.31 -4.96 3.04
C LEU A 253 6.56 -5.55 4.24
N THR A 254 5.97 -6.74 4.10
CA THR A 254 5.38 -7.44 5.24
C THR A 254 6.45 -8.02 6.14
N LEU A 255 7.57 -8.51 5.58
CA LEU A 255 8.69 -8.99 6.37
C LEU A 255 9.28 -7.88 7.26
N SER A 256 9.38 -6.64 6.76
CA SER A 256 9.85 -5.52 7.57
C SER A 256 8.93 -5.22 8.75
N SER A 257 7.63 -5.52 8.64
CA SER A 257 6.70 -5.38 9.77
C SER A 257 6.95 -6.40 10.90
N LEU A 258 7.57 -7.56 10.64
CA LEU A 258 7.92 -8.55 11.68
C LEU A 258 8.93 -8.05 12.72
N VAL A 259 9.51 -6.87 12.50
CA VAL A 259 10.28 -6.13 13.52
C VAL A 259 9.52 -5.99 14.85
N PHE A 260 8.18 -6.07 14.85
CA PHE A 260 7.39 -6.10 16.09
C PHE A 260 7.76 -7.26 17.02
N ILE A 261 8.31 -8.38 16.53
CA ILE A 261 8.74 -9.52 17.36
C ILE A 261 9.81 -9.09 18.36
N ILE A 262 10.65 -8.12 17.99
CA ILE A 262 11.70 -7.57 18.84
C ILE A 262 11.10 -6.73 20.00
N GLN A 263 9.85 -6.29 19.87
CA GLN A 263 9.14 -5.51 20.89
C GLN A 263 8.40 -6.37 21.93
N LEU A 264 8.22 -7.67 21.66
CA LEU A 264 7.58 -8.66 22.55
C LEU A 264 8.46 -8.96 23.76
#